data_AF-A0A3N4V132-F1
#
_entry.id   AF-A0A3N4V132-F1
#
_cell.length_a   1.000
_cell.length_b   1.000
_cell.length_c   1.000
_cell.angle_alpha   90.00
_cell.angle_beta   90.00
_cell.angle_gamma   90.00
#
_symmetry.space_group_name_H-M   'P 1'
#
loop_
_entity.id
_entity.type
_entity.pdbx_description
1 polymer ?
#
loop_
_entity_poly.entity_id
_entity_poly.type
_entity_poly.pdbx_seq_one_letter_code
_entity_poly.pdbx_strand_id
1 'polypeptide(L)'
;MNFFTSTALFVLLQAVTNGASTRPIDLDGDNKPDEIIQLPLQIAEDQASSHREIVLKLSSLRLPLRAHLHSDTTSLEVYPDHGSLLIVDHSERSSRDAAEFNYSVFRWSRDKNTLCLHAEVSGTPANQLQGERIPKEAEVTFYAPCAAFGGKTPPQPLAPENARRAALIELATLGKNEKIPEYLAIQLASIVDASNVAIINDAGYYQEQAGFLESALIILNAVHNRFPKRVVARLNLADTYWKLGNKMRACALYGEYLSAARKSKTPPSPHAIERAQCESSSH
;
A
#
# COMPACT_ATOMS: atom_id res chain seq x y z
N MET A 1 -1.05 -36.71 16.77
CA MET A 1 -0.15 -35.54 16.81
C MET A 1 0.23 -35.23 15.37
N ASN A 2 -0.54 -34.38 14.71
CA ASN A 2 -0.27 -33.96 13.33
C ASN A 2 0.25 -32.53 13.39
N PHE A 3 1.53 -32.35 13.08
CA PHE A 3 2.14 -31.05 12.89
C PHE A 3 1.63 -30.46 11.58
N PHE A 4 0.80 -29.41 11.65
CA PHE A 4 0.51 -28.56 10.52
C PHE A 4 1.76 -27.72 10.22
N THR A 5 2.38 -27.96 9.08
CA THR A 5 3.40 -27.07 8.51
C THR A 5 2.71 -25.77 8.10
N SER A 6 2.94 -24.70 8.88
CA SER A 6 2.53 -23.35 8.51
C SER A 6 3.44 -22.87 7.39
N THR A 7 2.92 -22.87 6.17
CA THR A 7 3.54 -22.21 5.03
C THR A 7 3.43 -20.70 5.26
N ALA A 8 4.51 -20.10 5.78
CA ALA A 8 4.70 -18.67 5.75
C ALA A 8 4.62 -18.21 4.28
N LEU A 9 3.55 -17.49 3.96
CA LEU A 9 3.41 -16.81 2.68
C LEU A 9 4.41 -15.65 2.69
N PHE A 10 5.65 -15.95 2.32
CA PHE A 10 6.58 -14.96 1.81
C PHE A 10 5.85 -14.24 0.66
N VAL A 11 5.45 -13.00 0.89
CA VAL A 11 5.37 -12.05 -0.21
C VAL A 11 6.77 -12.08 -0.80
N LEU A 12 6.92 -12.58 -2.03
CA LEU A 12 8.13 -12.38 -2.81
C LEU A 12 8.25 -10.86 -3.00
N LEU A 13 8.86 -10.16 -2.05
CA LEU A 13 9.63 -8.98 -2.39
C LEU A 13 10.65 -9.51 -3.40
N GLN A 14 10.50 -9.11 -4.65
CA GLN A 14 11.56 -9.29 -5.62
C GLN A 14 12.67 -8.32 -5.23
N ALA A 15 13.42 -8.68 -4.20
CA ALA A 15 14.69 -8.05 -3.93
C ALA A 15 15.54 -8.30 -5.17
N VAL A 16 15.73 -7.26 -5.98
CA VAL A 16 16.82 -7.24 -6.94
C VAL A 16 18.08 -7.17 -6.09
N THR A 17 18.58 -8.34 -5.72
CA THR A 17 19.79 -8.53 -4.93
C THR A 17 20.99 -8.29 -5.85
N ASN A 18 21.13 -7.04 -6.27
CA ASN A 18 22.11 -6.52 -7.23
C ASN A 18 21.86 -6.94 -8.69
N GLY A 19 22.17 -6.04 -9.62
CA GLY A 19 22.08 -6.28 -11.05
C GLY A 19 20.80 -5.71 -11.70
N ALA A 20 20.54 -6.18 -12.92
CA ALA A 20 19.41 -5.73 -13.73
C ALA A 20 18.09 -6.39 -13.31
N SER A 21 16.98 -5.68 -13.48
CA SER A 21 15.63 -6.22 -13.33
C SER A 21 15.42 -7.43 -14.26
N THR A 22 14.91 -8.53 -13.71
CA THR A 22 14.74 -9.80 -14.44
C THR A 22 13.39 -9.93 -15.16
N ARG A 23 12.49 -8.97 -14.97
CA ARG A 23 11.16 -8.91 -15.59
C ARG A 23 11.02 -7.60 -16.36
N PRO A 24 10.20 -7.57 -17.43
CA PRO A 24 9.85 -6.32 -18.10
C PRO A 24 9.08 -5.42 -17.14
N ILE A 25 9.48 -4.15 -17.06
CA ILE A 25 8.89 -3.08 -16.25
C ILE A 25 8.54 -1.94 -17.21
N ASP A 26 7.49 -1.16 -16.95
CA ASP A 26 7.15 0.04 -17.72
C ASP A 26 6.94 1.22 -16.75
N LEU A 27 8.03 1.91 -16.42
CA LEU A 27 8.06 3.03 -15.48
C LEU A 27 7.62 4.35 -16.13
N ASP A 28 7.72 4.49 -17.45
CA ASP A 28 7.35 5.72 -18.17
C ASP A 28 5.98 5.66 -18.87
N GLY A 29 5.34 4.49 -18.85
CA GLY A 29 3.99 4.24 -19.32
C GLY A 29 3.87 4.28 -20.84
N ASP A 30 4.94 3.90 -21.55
CA ASP A 30 4.98 3.88 -23.02
C ASP A 30 4.75 2.47 -23.61
N ASN A 31 4.50 1.46 -22.75
CA ASN A 31 4.32 0.04 -23.06
C ASN A 31 5.57 -0.64 -23.65
N LYS A 32 6.76 -0.09 -23.43
CA LYS A 32 8.04 -0.76 -23.73
C LYS A 32 8.77 -1.11 -22.42
N PRO A 33 9.61 -2.16 -22.46
CA PRO A 33 10.36 -2.57 -21.28
C PRO A 33 11.46 -1.56 -20.93
N ASP A 34 11.45 -1.15 -19.68
CA ASP A 34 12.49 -0.42 -18.98
C ASP A 34 13.38 -1.37 -18.17
N GLU A 35 14.56 -0.88 -17.77
CA GLU A 35 15.53 -1.63 -16.97
C GLU A 35 15.92 -0.84 -15.72
N ILE A 36 15.85 -1.50 -14.55
CA ILE A 36 16.42 -1.00 -13.30
C ILE A 36 17.72 -1.76 -13.05
N ILE A 37 18.84 -1.04 -12.98
CA ILE A 37 20.14 -1.60 -12.62
C ILE A 37 20.54 -1.08 -11.25
N GLN A 38 20.75 -2.02 -10.33
CA GLN A 38 21.16 -1.72 -8.96
C GLN A 38 22.60 -2.13 -8.74
N LEU A 39 23.47 -1.17 -8.47
CA LEU A 39 24.85 -1.46 -8.08
C LEU A 39 24.88 -2.05 -6.65
N PRO A 40 25.97 -2.72 -6.25
CA PRO A 40 26.10 -3.29 -4.92
C PRO A 40 25.82 -2.25 -3.83
N LEU A 41 25.02 -2.65 -2.83
CA LEU A 41 24.82 -1.87 -1.62
C LEU A 41 26.16 -1.67 -0.90
N GLN A 42 26.44 -0.43 -0.53
CA GLN A 42 27.59 -0.09 0.30
C GLN A 42 27.07 0.32 1.67
N ILE A 43 27.54 -0.37 2.71
CA ILE A 43 27.23 -0.03 4.10
C ILE A 43 28.39 0.81 4.61
N ALA A 44 28.10 1.92 5.29
CA ALA A 44 29.10 2.78 5.89
C ALA A 44 29.90 2.03 6.97
N GLU A 45 31.12 2.51 7.25
CA GLU A 45 32.03 1.85 8.20
C GLU A 45 31.45 1.75 9.62
N ASP A 46 30.61 2.71 10.00
CA ASP A 46 29.90 2.76 11.28
C ASP A 46 28.71 1.79 11.36
N GLN A 47 28.38 1.11 10.26
CA GLN A 47 27.22 0.22 10.11
C GLN A 47 25.88 0.89 10.44
N ALA A 48 25.81 2.22 10.37
CA ALA A 48 24.58 2.97 10.63
C ALA A 48 23.83 3.26 9.32
N SER A 49 24.54 3.67 8.27
CA SER A 49 23.94 4.08 7.00
C SER A 49 24.33 3.20 5.82
N SER A 50 23.59 3.31 4.73
CA SER A 50 23.92 2.67 3.46
C SER A 50 23.67 3.56 2.26
N HIS A 51 24.41 3.33 1.19
CA HIS A 51 24.21 4.02 -0.08
C HIS A 51 24.28 3.05 -1.26
N ARG A 52 23.59 3.43 -2.33
CA ARG A 52 23.50 2.63 -3.56
C ARG A 52 23.37 3.53 -4.77
N GLU A 53 24.08 3.21 -5.85
CA GLU A 53 23.82 3.81 -7.16
C GLU A 53 22.76 3.00 -7.90
N ILE A 54 21.79 3.73 -8.45
CA ILE A 54 20.73 3.19 -9.30
C ILE A 54 20.85 3.80 -10.68
N VAL A 55 20.78 2.95 -11.71
CA VAL A 55 20.73 3.36 -13.10
C VAL A 55 19.41 2.87 -13.70
N LEU A 56 18.60 3.79 -14.18
CA LEU A 56 17.33 3.51 -14.84
C LEU A 56 17.48 3.74 -16.34
N LYS A 57 17.29 2.70 -17.13
CA LYS A 57 17.18 2.83 -18.60
C LYS A 57 15.70 2.84 -18.95
N LEU A 58 15.19 4.03 -19.22
CA LEU A 58 13.82 4.23 -19.65
C LEU A 58 13.76 4.27 -21.17
N SER A 59 12.79 3.57 -21.75
CA SER A 59 12.64 3.40 -23.18
C SER A 59 12.30 4.72 -23.90
N SER A 60 11.67 5.66 -23.20
CA SER A 60 11.38 7.02 -23.67
C SER A 60 12.60 7.96 -23.63
N LEU A 61 13.69 7.58 -22.95
CA LEU A 61 14.88 8.40 -22.78
C LEU A 61 16.08 7.88 -23.57
N ARG A 62 16.85 8.80 -24.17
CA ARG A 62 18.13 8.45 -24.83
C ARG A 62 19.25 8.17 -23.83
N LEU A 63 19.22 8.85 -22.69
CA LEU A 63 20.24 8.73 -21.64
C LEU A 63 19.59 8.14 -20.38
N PRO A 64 20.29 7.24 -19.66
CA PRO A 64 19.76 6.67 -18.44
C PRO A 64 19.69 7.72 -17.33
N LEU A 65 18.68 7.61 -16.46
CA LEU A 65 18.65 8.34 -15.21
C LEU A 65 19.58 7.66 -14.21
N ARG A 66 20.33 8.46 -13.44
CA ARG A 66 21.24 7.97 -12.41
C ARG A 66 20.95 8.67 -11.10
N ALA A 67 20.93 7.90 -10.02
CA ALA A 67 20.81 8.45 -8.68
C ALA A 67 21.77 7.74 -7.73
N HIS A 68 22.43 8.54 -6.89
CA HIS A 68 23.10 8.04 -5.70
C HIS A 68 22.11 8.19 -4.55
N LEU A 69 21.58 7.06 -4.09
CA LEU A 69 20.62 6.99 -3.01
C LEU A 69 21.35 6.76 -1.69
N HIS A 70 20.86 7.39 -0.64
CA HIS A 70 21.37 7.30 0.73
C HIS A 70 20.23 6.87 1.65
N SER A 71 20.54 6.06 2.65
CA SER A 71 19.65 5.63 3.71
C SER A 71 20.38 5.73 5.04
N ASP A 72 19.70 6.22 6.07
CA ASP A 72 20.20 6.23 7.45
C ASP A 72 20.01 4.87 8.14
N THR A 73 19.73 3.82 7.35
CA THR A 73 19.68 2.43 7.78
C THR A 73 20.63 1.58 6.93
N THR A 74 20.91 0.36 7.39
CA THR A 74 21.67 -0.63 6.62
C THR A 74 20.87 -1.28 5.49
N SER A 75 19.59 -0.89 5.32
CA SER A 75 18.73 -1.37 4.26
C SER A 75 18.43 -0.26 3.26
N LEU A 76 18.58 -0.58 1.99
CA LEU A 76 18.17 0.27 0.88
C LEU A 76 17.85 -0.61 -0.32
N GLU A 77 16.57 -0.64 -0.68
CA GLU A 77 16.05 -1.41 -1.80
C GLU A 77 15.30 -0.52 -2.77
N VAL A 78 15.34 -0.89 -4.05
CA VAL A 78 14.59 -0.21 -5.09
C VAL A 78 13.82 -1.25 -5.86
N TYR A 79 12.54 -1.02 -6.12
CA TYR A 79 11.74 -1.96 -6.87
C TYR A 79 10.54 -1.26 -7.53
N PRO A 80 10.05 -1.79 -8.66
CA PRO A 80 8.79 -1.33 -9.21
C PRO A 80 7.63 -1.85 -8.33
N ASP A 81 6.61 -1.03 -8.12
CA ASP A 81 5.30 -1.50 -7.65
C ASP A 81 4.30 -1.51 -8.82
N HIS A 82 3.11 -2.03 -8.60
CA HIS A 82 2.04 -2.08 -9.60
C HIS A 82 1.83 -0.72 -10.29
N GLY A 83 1.70 -0.78 -11.62
CA GLY A 83 1.65 0.40 -12.47
C GLY A 83 3.06 0.89 -12.84
N SER A 84 3.20 2.20 -12.99
CA SER A 84 4.44 2.90 -13.38
C SER A 84 5.08 3.61 -12.18
N LEU A 85 5.12 2.93 -11.03
CA LEU A 85 5.67 3.46 -9.78
C LEU A 85 7.02 2.82 -9.47
N LEU A 86 7.97 3.64 -9.03
CA LEU A 86 9.25 3.19 -8.50
C LEU A 86 9.29 3.45 -7.00
N ILE A 87 9.53 2.41 -6.21
CA ILE A 87 9.67 2.48 -4.76
C ILE A 87 11.15 2.48 -4.39
N VAL A 88 11.53 3.38 -3.49
CA VAL A 88 12.82 3.38 -2.79
C VAL A 88 12.53 3.10 -1.33
N ASP A 89 12.84 1.90 -0.87
CA ASP A 89 12.60 1.42 0.49
C ASP A 89 13.86 1.62 1.35
N HIS A 90 13.74 2.39 2.42
CA HIS A 90 14.78 2.69 3.42
C HIS A 90 14.39 2.18 4.82
N SER A 91 13.41 1.28 4.89
CA SER A 91 12.88 0.72 6.14
C SER A 91 13.94 0.06 7.00
N GLU A 92 13.79 0.18 8.32
CA GLU A 92 14.65 -0.51 9.26
C GLU A 92 14.22 -1.98 9.40
N ARG A 93 15.13 -2.91 9.06
CA ARG A 93 14.85 -4.36 9.13
C ARG A 93 15.43 -5.02 10.38
N SER A 94 15.43 -4.30 11.52
CA SER A 94 15.87 -4.85 12.80
C SER A 94 14.90 -5.91 13.30
N SER A 95 15.43 -7.02 13.80
CA SER A 95 14.65 -8.12 14.40
C SER A 95 14.33 -7.90 15.88
N ARG A 96 14.84 -6.82 16.49
CA ARG A 96 14.82 -6.60 17.95
C ARG A 96 13.97 -5.43 18.41
N ASP A 97 13.84 -4.40 17.59
CA ASP A 97 13.04 -3.21 17.88
C ASP A 97 11.88 -3.11 16.88
N ALA A 98 10.88 -2.28 17.17
CA ALA A 98 9.69 -2.10 16.32
C ALA A 98 10.13 -1.61 14.94
N ALA A 99 10.40 -2.54 14.02
CA ALA A 99 10.85 -2.27 12.67
C ALA A 99 9.96 -1.19 12.06
N GLU A 100 10.47 0.00 11.79
CA GLU A 100 9.70 1.04 11.11
C GLU A 100 9.85 0.85 9.62
N PHE A 101 8.74 0.94 8.88
CA PHE A 101 8.83 1.06 7.44
C PHE A 101 8.95 2.52 7.06
N ASN A 102 9.80 2.79 6.08
CA ASN A 102 9.96 4.12 5.51
C ASN A 102 10.35 3.98 4.04
N TYR A 103 9.55 4.53 3.14
CA TYR A 103 9.79 4.42 1.71
C TYR A 103 9.32 5.65 0.92
N SER A 104 10.03 5.92 -0.17
CA SER A 104 9.70 6.95 -1.14
C SER A 104 9.03 6.35 -2.37
N VAL A 105 8.00 7.03 -2.87
CA VAL A 105 7.25 6.69 -4.08
C VAL A 105 7.59 7.68 -5.17
N PHE A 106 8.15 7.19 -6.28
CA PHE A 106 8.43 7.97 -7.47
C PHE A 106 7.46 7.62 -8.61
N ARG A 107 7.05 8.64 -9.35
CA ARG A 107 6.15 8.52 -10.50
C ARG A 107 6.70 9.27 -11.71
N TRP A 108 6.52 8.71 -12.89
CA TRP A 108 6.96 9.36 -14.12
C TRP A 108 6.15 10.62 -14.43
N SER A 109 6.87 11.69 -14.76
CA SER A 109 6.33 12.95 -15.22
C SER A 109 6.69 13.14 -16.69
N ARG A 110 5.68 13.07 -17.56
CA ARG A 110 5.82 13.31 -19.00
C ARG A 110 6.23 14.76 -19.33
N ASP A 111 5.81 15.72 -18.51
CA ASP A 111 6.15 17.13 -18.72
C ASP A 111 7.60 17.46 -18.33
N LYS A 112 8.16 16.73 -17.35
CA LYS A 112 9.56 16.90 -16.92
C LYS A 112 10.53 15.88 -17.53
N ASN A 113 10.02 14.84 -18.19
CA ASN A 113 10.79 13.71 -18.70
C ASN A 113 11.69 13.09 -17.62
N THR A 114 11.16 12.92 -16.41
CA THR A 114 11.87 12.31 -15.28
C THR A 114 10.89 11.65 -14.31
N LEU A 115 11.43 10.83 -13.41
CA LEU A 115 10.71 10.34 -12.23
C LEU A 115 10.71 11.44 -11.17
N CYS A 116 9.54 11.77 -10.65
CA CYS A 116 9.36 12.77 -9.59
C CYS A 116 9.02 12.06 -8.29
N LEU A 117 9.60 12.52 -7.18
CA LEU A 117 9.12 12.15 -5.85
C LEU A 117 7.66 12.59 -5.73
N HIS A 118 6.79 11.62 -5.51
CA HIS A 118 5.35 11.79 -5.42
C HIS A 118 4.88 11.77 -3.98
N ALA A 119 5.36 10.80 -3.21
CA ALA A 119 5.06 10.66 -1.80
C ALA A 119 6.20 10.00 -1.02
N GLU A 120 6.25 10.23 0.29
CA GLU A 120 6.97 9.41 1.26
C GLU A 120 5.96 8.81 2.23
N VAL A 121 6.25 7.60 2.69
CA VAL A 121 5.39 6.85 3.59
C VAL A 121 6.23 6.29 4.73
N SER A 122 5.77 6.51 5.95
CA SER A 122 6.41 5.98 7.17
C SER A 122 5.38 5.34 8.08
N GLY A 123 5.82 4.45 8.97
CA GLY A 123 5.00 3.93 10.06
C GLY A 123 5.52 2.62 10.62
N THR A 124 4.67 1.93 11.39
CA THR A 124 4.98 0.62 11.96
C THR A 124 4.22 -0.49 11.23
N PRO A 125 4.88 -1.55 10.75
CA PRO A 125 4.24 -2.67 10.09
C PRO A 125 3.31 -3.38 11.07
N ALA A 126 2.27 -4.02 10.51
CA ALA A 126 1.34 -4.79 11.30
C ALA A 126 2.05 -5.97 12.00
N ASN A 127 1.74 -6.21 13.28
CA ASN A 127 2.22 -7.41 13.96
C ASN A 127 1.43 -8.65 13.50
N GLN A 128 1.90 -9.26 12.40
CA GLN A 128 1.26 -10.44 11.82
C GLN A 128 1.24 -11.65 12.77
N LEU A 129 2.22 -11.77 13.68
CA LEU A 129 2.25 -12.83 14.71
C LEU A 129 1.10 -12.69 15.72
N GLN A 130 0.64 -11.46 15.95
CA GLN A 130 -0.54 -11.16 16.78
C GLN A 130 -1.84 -11.11 15.96
N GLY A 131 -1.80 -11.47 14.67
CA GLY A 131 -2.95 -11.42 13.77
C GLY A 131 -3.35 -10.01 13.35
N GLU A 132 -2.48 -9.02 13.54
CA GLU A 132 -2.64 -7.69 12.97
C GLU A 132 -2.30 -7.73 11.48
N ARG A 133 -3.02 -6.91 10.69
CA ARG A 133 -2.84 -6.82 9.24
C ARG A 133 -2.79 -5.39 8.72
N ILE A 134 -3.04 -4.42 9.58
CA ILE A 134 -3.08 -3.00 9.22
C ILE A 134 -1.87 -2.34 9.87
N PRO A 135 -1.06 -1.59 9.09
CA PRO A 135 -0.01 -0.75 9.63
C PRO A 135 -0.51 0.20 10.73
N LYS A 136 0.34 0.47 11.72
CA LYS A 136 0.09 1.45 12.78
C LYS A 136 0.89 2.70 12.48
N GLU A 137 0.35 3.85 12.91
CA GLU A 137 1.06 5.14 12.83
C GLU A 137 1.56 5.45 11.40
N ALA A 138 0.81 4.94 10.40
CA ALA A 138 1.16 5.10 9.01
C ALA A 138 0.80 6.51 8.53
N GLU A 139 1.78 7.23 8.01
CA GLU A 139 1.64 8.58 7.50
C GLU A 139 2.12 8.67 6.06
N VAL A 140 1.54 9.61 5.30
CA VAL A 140 1.89 9.86 3.90
C VAL A 140 2.11 11.34 3.70
N THR A 141 3.29 11.69 3.21
CA THR A 141 3.64 13.05 2.83
C THR A 141 3.71 13.14 1.31
N PHE A 142 2.85 13.94 0.70
CA PHE A 142 2.89 14.18 -0.76
C PHE A 142 3.81 15.35 -1.08
N TYR A 143 4.42 15.33 -2.27
CA TYR A 143 5.39 16.33 -2.69
C TYR A 143 5.01 17.03 -4.00
N ALA A 144 5.17 18.36 -4.04
CA ALA A 144 5.12 19.15 -5.25
C ALA A 144 5.83 20.52 -5.04
N PRO A 145 6.42 21.13 -6.08
CA PRO A 145 6.55 20.64 -7.45
C PRO A 145 7.52 19.45 -7.56
N CYS A 146 7.61 18.85 -8.75
CA CYS A 146 8.46 17.68 -9.01
C CYS A 146 9.89 17.85 -8.48
N ALA A 147 10.26 17.00 -7.52
CA ALA A 147 11.65 16.75 -7.16
C ALA A 147 12.14 15.53 -7.95
N ALA A 148 13.04 15.77 -8.91
CA ALA A 148 13.51 14.74 -9.82
C ALA A 148 14.31 13.64 -9.09
N PHE A 149 14.19 12.40 -9.56
CA PHE A 149 14.96 11.26 -9.08
C PHE A 149 16.47 11.51 -9.26
N GLY A 150 17.24 11.41 -8.16
CA GLY A 150 18.65 11.78 -8.13
C GLY A 150 18.92 13.29 -8.21
N GLY A 151 17.88 14.12 -8.20
CA GLY A 151 17.97 15.58 -8.18
C GLY A 151 18.48 16.10 -6.83
N LYS A 152 19.11 17.29 -6.87
CA LYS A 152 19.62 17.97 -5.66
C LYS A 152 18.62 18.92 -5.03
N THR A 153 17.52 19.20 -5.72
CA THR A 153 16.48 20.13 -5.24
C THR A 153 15.72 19.46 -4.10
N PRO A 154 15.73 20.05 -2.89
CA PRO A 154 14.95 19.52 -1.79
C PRO A 154 13.46 19.49 -2.15
N PRO A 155 12.76 18.38 -1.89
CA PRO A 155 11.34 18.29 -2.18
C PRO A 155 10.54 19.18 -1.20
N GLN A 156 9.39 19.68 -1.64
CA GLN A 156 8.50 20.51 -0.83
C GLN A 156 7.21 19.75 -0.53
N PRO A 157 6.89 19.50 0.76
CA PRO A 157 5.65 18.86 1.15
C PRO A 157 4.43 19.67 0.73
N LEU A 158 3.39 18.99 0.26
CA LEU A 158 2.08 19.59 0.06
C LEU A 158 1.44 19.92 1.40
N ALA A 159 0.79 21.08 1.47
CA ALA A 159 -0.11 21.39 2.58
C ALA A 159 -1.24 20.34 2.69
N PRO A 160 -1.72 20.00 3.90
CA PRO A 160 -2.65 18.89 4.11
C PRO A 160 -3.91 18.90 3.24
N GLU A 161 -4.49 20.08 2.99
CA GLU A 161 -5.67 20.23 2.13
C GLU A 161 -5.37 19.92 0.66
N ASN A 162 -4.16 20.25 0.19
CA ASN A 162 -3.71 19.96 -1.16
C ASN A 162 -3.35 18.47 -1.31
N ALA A 163 -2.72 17.87 -0.30
CA ALA A 163 -2.47 16.43 -0.26
C ALA A 163 -3.78 15.62 -0.28
N ARG A 164 -4.77 16.03 0.54
CA ARG A 164 -6.12 15.47 0.52
C ARG A 164 -6.76 15.56 -0.87
N ARG A 165 -6.70 16.74 -1.50
CA ARG A 165 -7.25 16.96 -2.84
C ARG A 165 -6.54 16.09 -3.88
N ALA A 166 -5.21 16.02 -3.83
CA ALA A 166 -4.40 15.21 -4.74
C ALA A 166 -4.78 13.72 -4.65
N ALA A 167 -4.92 13.17 -3.45
CA ALA A 167 -5.32 11.79 -3.23
C ALA A 167 -6.70 11.46 -3.82
N LEU A 168 -7.69 12.35 -3.65
CA LEU A 168 -9.02 12.16 -4.21
C LEU A 168 -9.05 12.30 -5.73
N ILE A 169 -8.23 13.19 -6.30
CA ILE A 169 -8.06 13.29 -7.76
C ILE A 169 -7.43 12.01 -8.30
N GLU A 170 -6.38 11.52 -7.65
CA GLU A 170 -5.71 10.29 -8.06
C GLU A 170 -6.67 9.09 -8.01
N LEU A 171 -7.42 8.94 -6.92
CA LEU A 171 -8.45 7.92 -6.81
C LEU A 171 -9.47 8.00 -7.96
N ALA A 172 -9.87 9.21 -8.37
CA ALA A 172 -10.82 9.40 -9.47
C ALA A 172 -10.24 9.06 -10.85
N THR A 173 -8.91 9.02 -10.99
CA THR A 173 -8.23 8.62 -12.24
C THR A 173 -8.00 7.12 -12.36
N LEU A 174 -8.02 6.38 -11.25
CA LEU A 174 -7.80 4.94 -11.25
C LEU A 174 -9.01 4.19 -11.81
N GLY A 175 -8.73 3.14 -12.59
CA GLY A 175 -9.76 2.21 -13.03
C GLY A 175 -10.35 1.41 -11.84
N LYS A 176 -11.63 1.00 -11.93
CA LYS A 176 -12.29 0.22 -10.86
C LYS A 176 -11.57 -1.11 -10.52
N ASN A 177 -10.89 -1.69 -11.51
CA ASN A 177 -10.15 -2.96 -11.37
C ASN A 177 -8.65 -2.74 -11.24
N GLU A 178 -8.20 -1.49 -11.12
CA GLU A 178 -6.79 -1.16 -10.92
C GLU A 178 -6.47 -1.24 -9.43
N LYS A 179 -5.27 -1.73 -9.09
CA LYS A 179 -4.82 -1.78 -7.70
C LYS A 179 -4.65 -0.35 -7.20
N ILE A 180 -5.26 -0.01 -6.06
CA ILE A 180 -4.92 1.19 -5.31
C ILE A 180 -3.58 0.92 -4.62
N PRO A 181 -2.50 1.66 -4.95
CA PRO A 181 -1.22 1.50 -4.29
C PRO A 181 -1.33 1.75 -2.78
N GLU A 182 -0.45 1.13 -2.01
CA GLU A 182 -0.54 1.16 -0.54
C GLU A 182 -0.50 2.57 0.04
N TYR A 183 0.42 3.44 -0.43
CA TYR A 183 0.48 4.83 0.01
C TYR A 183 -0.86 5.56 -0.20
N LEU A 184 -1.55 5.30 -1.32
CA LEU A 184 -2.83 5.92 -1.60
C LEU A 184 -3.92 5.35 -0.70
N ALA A 185 -3.91 4.04 -0.42
CA ALA A 185 -4.82 3.43 0.53
C ALA A 185 -4.67 4.02 1.94
N ILE A 186 -3.43 4.20 2.42
CA ILE A 186 -3.12 4.84 3.71
C ILE A 186 -3.62 6.29 3.73
N GLN A 187 -3.34 7.06 2.68
CA GLN A 187 -3.82 8.44 2.60
C GLN A 187 -5.34 8.53 2.56
N LEU A 188 -6.02 7.65 1.80
CA LEU A 188 -7.48 7.63 1.77
C LEU A 188 -8.06 7.28 3.15
N ALA A 189 -7.43 6.36 3.89
CA ALA A 189 -7.80 6.00 5.24
C ALA A 189 -7.66 7.17 6.24
N SER A 190 -6.67 8.05 6.07
CA SER A 190 -6.45 9.20 6.96
C SER A 190 -7.44 10.35 6.75
N ILE A 191 -8.02 10.47 5.54
CA ILE A 191 -8.88 11.62 5.16
C ILE A 191 -10.39 11.33 5.20
N VAL A 192 -10.83 10.19 5.72
CA VAL A 192 -12.26 9.81 5.71
C VAL A 192 -13.12 10.79 6.54
N ASP A 193 -14.11 11.40 5.91
CA ASP A 193 -15.13 12.22 6.57
C ASP A 193 -16.49 12.19 5.83
N ALA A 194 -17.44 12.99 6.32
CA ALA A 194 -18.81 12.99 5.82
C ALA A 194 -18.92 13.36 4.34
N SER A 195 -17.97 14.13 3.79
CA SER A 195 -17.98 14.59 2.39
C SER A 195 -17.50 13.53 1.41
N ASN A 196 -16.64 12.60 1.83
CA ASN A 196 -15.97 11.64 0.95
C ASN A 196 -16.19 10.17 1.32
N VAL A 197 -16.81 9.87 2.47
CA VAL A 197 -17.00 8.50 2.98
C VAL A 197 -17.67 7.57 1.96
N ALA A 198 -18.57 8.08 1.12
CA ALA A 198 -19.21 7.27 0.09
C ALA A 198 -18.22 6.78 -0.96
N ILE A 199 -17.45 7.72 -1.53
CA ILE A 199 -16.48 7.42 -2.60
C ILE A 199 -15.35 6.52 -2.06
N ILE A 200 -14.86 6.79 -0.84
CA ILE A 200 -13.80 5.98 -0.22
C ILE A 200 -14.29 4.56 0.13
N ASN A 201 -15.52 4.42 0.63
CA ASN A 201 -16.13 3.11 0.84
C ASN A 201 -16.23 2.32 -0.47
N ASP A 202 -16.65 2.97 -1.54
CA ASP A 202 -16.82 2.33 -2.85
C ASP A 202 -15.46 1.94 -3.44
N ALA A 203 -14.42 2.74 -3.23
CA ALA A 203 -13.05 2.37 -3.56
C ALA A 203 -12.60 1.09 -2.83
N GLY A 204 -12.80 1.02 -1.51
CA GLY A 204 -12.49 -0.18 -0.73
C GLY A 204 -13.28 -1.41 -1.18
N TYR A 205 -14.56 -1.24 -1.53
CA TYR A 205 -15.38 -2.30 -2.12
C TYR A 205 -14.82 -2.80 -3.46
N TYR A 206 -14.45 -1.90 -4.38
CA TYR A 206 -13.90 -2.31 -5.66
C TYR A 206 -12.55 -3.01 -5.55
N GLN A 207 -11.69 -2.59 -4.60
CA GLN A 207 -10.46 -3.33 -4.29
C GLN A 207 -10.75 -4.74 -3.79
N GLU A 208 -11.74 -4.91 -2.90
CA GLU A 208 -12.16 -6.22 -2.39
C GLU A 208 -12.69 -7.13 -3.51
N GLN A 209 -13.47 -6.57 -4.43
CA GLN A 209 -14.03 -7.30 -5.57
C GLN A 209 -12.94 -7.72 -6.57
N ALA A 210 -11.94 -6.86 -6.79
CA ALA A 210 -10.78 -7.15 -7.64
C ALA A 210 -9.73 -8.06 -6.98
N GLY A 211 -9.87 -8.40 -5.69
CA GLY A 211 -8.95 -9.26 -4.95
C GLY A 211 -7.73 -8.53 -4.36
N PHE A 212 -7.70 -7.20 -4.39
CA PHE A 212 -6.68 -6.38 -3.73
C PHE A 212 -7.03 -6.20 -2.24
N LEU A 213 -6.98 -7.31 -1.50
CA LEU A 213 -7.54 -7.40 -0.15
C LEU A 213 -6.83 -6.53 0.89
N GLU A 214 -5.52 -6.29 0.75
CA GLU A 214 -4.77 -5.43 1.69
C GLU A 214 -5.21 -3.97 1.57
N SER A 215 -5.25 -3.41 0.35
CA SER A 215 -5.76 -2.05 0.11
C SER A 215 -7.23 -1.91 0.53
N ALA A 216 -8.05 -2.93 0.24
CA ALA A 216 -9.44 -2.98 0.69
C ALA A 216 -9.54 -2.93 2.22
N LEU A 217 -8.72 -3.72 2.92
CA LEU A 217 -8.72 -3.81 4.37
C LEU A 217 -8.35 -2.47 5.01
N ILE A 218 -7.27 -1.83 4.56
CA ILE A 218 -6.82 -0.51 5.05
C ILE A 218 -7.96 0.51 4.94
N ILE A 219 -8.57 0.61 3.75
CA ILE A 219 -9.61 1.59 3.44
C ILE A 219 -10.90 1.31 4.22
N LEU A 220 -11.43 0.09 4.13
CA LEU A 220 -12.72 -0.26 4.72
C LEU A 220 -12.68 -0.26 6.25
N ASN A 221 -11.54 -0.62 6.85
CA ASN A 221 -11.36 -0.52 8.28
C ASN A 221 -11.43 0.94 8.76
N ALA A 222 -10.77 1.87 8.07
CA ALA A 222 -10.84 3.31 8.39
C ALA A 222 -12.27 3.86 8.23
N VAL A 223 -12.95 3.51 7.15
CA VAL A 223 -14.37 3.88 6.93
C VAL A 223 -15.25 3.35 8.07
N HIS A 224 -15.10 2.07 8.42
CA HIS A 224 -15.89 1.44 9.49
C HIS A 224 -15.64 2.11 10.84
N ASN A 225 -14.38 2.35 11.20
CA ASN A 225 -14.01 2.97 12.47
C ASN A 225 -14.55 4.40 12.59
N ARG A 226 -14.50 5.18 11.49
CA ARG A 226 -14.98 6.56 11.49
C ARG A 226 -16.50 6.67 11.39
N PHE A 227 -17.13 5.75 10.65
CA PHE A 227 -18.57 5.73 10.41
C PHE A 227 -19.20 4.36 10.76
N PRO A 228 -19.17 3.94 12.04
CA PRO A 228 -19.58 2.59 12.46
C PRO A 228 -21.07 2.30 12.21
N LYS A 229 -21.90 3.33 12.02
CA LYS A 229 -23.32 3.19 11.67
C LYS A 229 -23.56 2.91 10.19
N ARG A 230 -22.54 3.04 9.33
CA ARG A 230 -22.64 2.78 7.87
C ARG A 230 -22.70 1.28 7.63
N VAL A 231 -23.93 0.76 7.49
CA VAL A 231 -24.21 -0.68 7.35
C VAL A 231 -23.45 -1.32 6.19
N VAL A 232 -23.36 -0.64 5.04
CA VAL A 232 -22.64 -1.12 3.85
C VAL A 232 -21.14 -1.28 4.11
N ALA A 233 -20.50 -0.32 4.81
CA ALA A 233 -19.08 -0.41 5.12
C ALA A 233 -18.75 -1.59 6.04
N ARG A 234 -19.63 -1.86 7.01
CA ARG A 234 -19.51 -3.04 7.87
C ARG A 234 -19.58 -4.33 7.06
N LEU A 235 -20.53 -4.44 6.12
CA LEU A 235 -20.66 -5.61 5.25
C LEU A 235 -19.40 -5.81 4.40
N ASN A 236 -18.94 -4.75 3.73
CA ASN A 236 -17.75 -4.80 2.88
C ASN A 236 -16.48 -5.19 3.66
N LEU A 237 -16.34 -4.70 4.90
CA LEU A 237 -15.23 -5.08 5.77
C LEU A 237 -15.34 -6.56 6.21
N ALA A 238 -16.55 -7.05 6.48
CA ALA A 238 -16.79 -8.46 6.80
C ALA A 238 -16.41 -9.37 5.62
N ASP A 239 -16.80 -9.00 4.40
CA ASP A 239 -16.42 -9.68 3.17
C ASP A 239 -14.90 -9.72 2.98
N THR A 240 -14.23 -8.58 3.21
CA THR A 240 -12.77 -8.47 3.13
C THR A 240 -12.08 -9.42 4.12
N TYR A 241 -12.47 -9.39 5.40
CA TYR A 241 -11.92 -10.31 6.40
C TYR A 241 -12.22 -11.78 6.08
N TRP A 242 -13.40 -12.06 5.50
CA TRP A 242 -13.75 -13.41 5.08
C TRP A 242 -12.84 -13.92 3.98
N LYS A 243 -12.57 -13.11 2.94
CA LYS A 243 -11.65 -13.44 1.84
C LYS A 243 -10.19 -13.58 2.31
N LEU A 244 -9.77 -12.78 3.30
CA LEU A 244 -8.46 -12.90 3.96
C LEU A 244 -8.33 -14.13 4.87
N GLY A 245 -9.39 -14.93 5.03
CA GLY A 245 -9.39 -16.10 5.91
C GLY A 245 -9.51 -15.78 7.41
N ASN A 246 -9.63 -14.51 7.79
CA ASN A 246 -9.90 -14.12 9.19
C ASN A 246 -11.39 -14.27 9.49
N LYS A 247 -11.84 -15.53 9.56
CA LYS A 247 -13.26 -15.87 9.76
C LYS A 247 -13.77 -15.24 11.04
N MET A 248 -13.08 -15.38 12.16
CA MET A 248 -13.51 -14.85 13.47
C MET A 248 -13.92 -13.37 13.42
N ARG A 249 -13.09 -12.49 12.84
CA ARG A 249 -13.43 -11.06 12.68
C ARG A 249 -14.58 -10.86 11.69
N ALA A 250 -14.60 -11.61 10.59
CA ALA A 250 -15.69 -11.54 9.62
C ALA A 250 -17.05 -11.89 10.25
N CYS A 251 -17.11 -12.97 11.04
CA CYS A 251 -18.32 -13.44 11.71
C CYS A 251 -18.91 -12.37 12.63
N ALA A 252 -18.05 -11.73 13.45
CA ALA A 252 -18.46 -10.66 14.35
C ALA A 252 -19.11 -9.51 13.57
N LEU A 253 -18.48 -9.06 12.48
CA LEU A 253 -18.99 -8.00 11.63
C LEU A 253 -20.28 -8.40 10.89
N TYR A 254 -20.41 -9.63 10.40
CA TYR A 254 -21.66 -10.12 9.82
C TYR A 254 -22.79 -10.14 10.86
N GLY A 255 -22.52 -10.57 12.09
CA GLY A 255 -23.49 -10.56 13.19
C GLY A 255 -24.02 -9.15 13.49
N GLU A 256 -23.12 -8.17 13.56
CA GLU A 256 -23.49 -6.77 13.70
C GLU A 256 -24.29 -6.25 12.50
N TYR A 257 -23.91 -6.63 11.28
CA TYR A 257 -24.62 -6.26 10.06
C TYR A 257 -26.05 -6.79 10.07
N LEU A 258 -26.26 -8.07 10.41
CA LEU A 258 -27.58 -8.69 10.49
C LEU A 258 -28.44 -8.01 11.57
N SER A 259 -27.85 -7.65 12.70
CA SER A 259 -28.54 -6.88 13.76
C SER A 259 -29.01 -5.52 13.25
N ALA A 260 -28.18 -4.81 12.51
CA ALA A 260 -28.53 -3.52 11.91
C ALA A 260 -29.62 -3.66 10.83
N ALA A 261 -29.49 -4.64 9.93
CA ALA A 261 -30.45 -4.90 8.85
C ALA A 261 -31.85 -5.24 9.38
N ARG A 262 -31.93 -6.03 10.46
CA ARG A 262 -33.20 -6.33 11.15
C ARG A 262 -33.86 -5.07 11.71
N LYS A 263 -33.08 -4.17 12.33
CA LYS A 263 -33.59 -2.90 12.88
C LYS A 263 -34.12 -1.96 11.78
N SER A 264 -33.47 -1.92 10.62
CA SER A 264 -33.89 -1.11 9.48
C SER A 264 -34.94 -1.78 8.58
N LYS A 265 -35.36 -3.01 8.89
CA LYS A 265 -36.25 -3.85 8.05
C LYS A 265 -35.71 -4.05 6.62
N THR A 266 -34.39 -3.97 6.44
CA THR A 266 -33.73 -4.24 5.17
C THR A 266 -33.47 -5.74 5.06
N PRO A 267 -33.88 -6.42 3.98
CA PRO A 267 -33.53 -7.82 3.77
C PRO A 267 -32.00 -8.00 3.76
N PRO A 268 -31.42 -8.84 4.65
CA PRO A 268 -29.99 -9.08 4.66
C PRO A 268 -29.56 -9.91 3.44
N SER A 269 -28.28 -9.80 3.08
CA SER A 269 -27.70 -10.61 2.01
C SER A 269 -27.68 -12.10 2.42
N PRO A 270 -28.02 -13.05 1.52
CA PRO A 270 -27.98 -14.49 1.83
C PRO A 270 -26.61 -14.96 2.34
N HIS A 271 -25.52 -14.54 1.71
CA HIS A 271 -24.18 -14.93 2.15
C HIS A 271 -23.85 -14.37 3.54
N ALA A 272 -24.42 -13.22 3.93
CA ALA A 272 -24.18 -12.65 5.24
C ALA A 272 -24.89 -13.47 6.34
N ILE A 273 -26.05 -14.06 6.02
CA ILE A 273 -26.75 -14.99 6.93
C ILE A 273 -25.92 -16.26 7.11
N GLU A 274 -25.46 -16.84 6.01
CA GLU A 274 -24.63 -18.05 6.01
C GLU A 274 -23.32 -17.83 6.77
N ARG A 275 -22.58 -16.76 6.43
CA ARG A 275 -21.25 -16.48 6.99
C ARG A 275 -21.27 -15.90 8.41
N ALA A 276 -22.44 -15.50 8.91
CA ALA A 276 -22.59 -15.15 10.33
C ALA A 276 -22.64 -16.41 11.22
N GLN A 277 -22.97 -17.57 10.66
CA GLN A 277 -23.03 -18.84 11.39
C GLN A 277 -21.65 -19.47 11.46
N CYS A 278 -20.77 -18.86 12.24
CA CYS A 278 -19.46 -19.44 12.46
C CYS A 278 -19.57 -20.50 13.53
N GLU A 279 -19.50 -21.76 13.10
CA GLU A 279 -19.29 -22.86 14.02
C GLU A 279 -18.07 -22.53 14.87
N SER A 280 -18.25 -22.63 16.19
CA SER A 280 -17.15 -22.68 17.14
C SER A 280 -16.30 -23.90 16.78
N SER A 281 -15.39 -23.74 15.83
CA SER A 281 -14.36 -24.72 15.53
C SER A 281 -13.37 -24.63 16.69
N SER A 282 -13.77 -25.29 17.79
CA SER A 282 -12.90 -25.70 18.87
C SER A 282 -11.84 -26.63 18.28
N HIS A 283 -10.63 -26.10 18.14
CA HIS A 283 -9.38 -26.86 18.07
C HIS A 283 -8.37 -26.19 19.01
#